data_AF-G1MSW6-F1
#
_entry.id   AF-G1MSW6-F1
#
_cell.length_a   1.000
_cell.length_b   1.000
_cell.length_c   1.000
_cell.angle_alpha   90.00
_cell.angle_beta   90.00
_cell.angle_gamma   90.00
#
_symmetry.space_group_name_H-M   'P 1'
#
loop_
_entity.id
_entity.type
_entity.pdbx_description
1 polymer ?
#
loop_
_entity_poly.entity_id
_entity_poly.type
_entity_poly.pdbx_seq_one_letter_code
_entity_poly.pdbx_strand_id
1 'polypeptide(L)'
;MYQESKEKIEKELNVFRSSSMKDFFAGCTVESFGPVHGKPYTSITSVCKFTRDPFSRTLQKQEVNEELQRLTDGFTKLGPTYELDEQSLVVEDYSSLTTAEQDSKRSELQFWAIILICIFALLGFILLLLLCFLVSCPFALIPHFWL
;
A
#
# COMPACT_ATOMS: atom_id res chain seq x y z
N MET A 1 -24.39 9.15 -20.57
CA MET A 1 -23.39 8.85 -21.62
C MET A 1 -22.00 8.61 -21.05
N TYR A 2 -21.29 9.60 -20.47
CA TYR A 2 -19.94 9.39 -19.92
C TYR A 2 -19.84 8.27 -18.87
N GLN A 3 -20.69 8.30 -17.82
CA GLN A 3 -20.67 7.29 -16.75
C GLN A 3 -21.01 5.89 -17.24
N GLU A 4 -21.97 5.77 -18.16
CA GLU A 4 -22.35 4.48 -18.74
C GLU A 4 -21.19 3.86 -19.55
N SER A 5 -20.51 4.67 -20.36
CA SER A 5 -19.31 4.22 -21.09
C SER A 5 -18.18 3.85 -20.12
N LYS A 6 -18.00 4.63 -19.06
CA LYS A 6 -17.02 4.38 -17.99
C LYS A 6 -17.25 3.02 -17.34
N GLU A 7 -18.43 2.78 -16.81
CA GLU A 7 -18.77 1.53 -16.10
C GLU A 7 -18.64 0.32 -17.02
N LYS A 8 -19.04 0.44 -18.29
CA LYS A 8 -18.92 -0.64 -19.27
C LYS A 8 -17.45 -1.00 -19.54
N ILE A 9 -16.57 -0.02 -19.70
CA ILE A 9 -15.14 -0.27 -19.92
C ILE A 9 -14.45 -0.80 -18.66
N GLU A 10 -14.76 -0.26 -17.49
CA GLU A 10 -14.26 -0.79 -16.21
C GLU A 10 -14.68 -2.26 -16.01
N LYS A 11 -15.89 -2.61 -16.45
CA LYS A 11 -16.36 -4.00 -16.42
C LYS A 11 -15.56 -4.89 -17.35
N GLU A 12 -15.27 -4.46 -18.58
CA GLU A 12 -14.44 -5.23 -19.50
C GLU A 12 -13.01 -5.36 -18.99
N LEU A 13 -12.45 -4.33 -18.33
CA LEU A 13 -11.12 -4.39 -17.70
C LEU A 13 -11.01 -5.38 -16.53
N ASN A 14 -12.12 -5.97 -16.06
CA ASN A 14 -12.08 -7.06 -15.08
C ASN A 14 -11.53 -8.38 -15.65
N VAL A 15 -10.97 -8.41 -16.87
CA VAL A 15 -10.26 -9.57 -17.44
C VAL A 15 -9.22 -10.15 -16.48
N PHE A 16 -8.59 -9.30 -15.65
CA PHE A 16 -7.58 -9.72 -14.70
C PHE A 16 -8.12 -10.65 -13.62
N ARG A 17 -9.43 -10.63 -13.31
CA ARG A 17 -10.07 -11.59 -12.39
C ARG A 17 -10.07 -13.02 -12.92
N SER A 18 -10.01 -13.22 -14.23
CA SER A 18 -9.89 -14.55 -14.85
C SER A 18 -8.45 -14.93 -15.19
N SER A 19 -7.47 -14.08 -14.87
CA SER A 19 -6.06 -14.27 -15.19
C SER A 19 -5.28 -14.95 -14.05
N SER A 20 -3.99 -15.20 -14.28
CA SER A 20 -3.07 -15.64 -13.22
C SER A 20 -2.93 -14.61 -12.08
N MET A 21 -3.27 -13.34 -12.32
CA MET A 21 -3.16 -12.25 -11.36
C MET A 21 -4.42 -12.02 -10.52
N LYS A 22 -5.43 -12.90 -10.63
CA LYS A 22 -6.73 -12.73 -9.95
C LYS A 22 -6.61 -12.48 -8.44
N ASP A 23 -5.64 -13.11 -7.79
CA ASP A 23 -5.48 -13.08 -6.33
C ASP A 23 -4.88 -11.74 -5.86
N PHE A 24 -4.20 -11.04 -6.78
CA PHE A 24 -3.60 -9.74 -6.53
C PHE A 24 -4.42 -8.60 -7.15
N PHE A 25 -5.45 -8.87 -7.94
CA PHE A 25 -6.19 -7.84 -8.66
C PHE A 25 -7.29 -7.20 -7.79
N ALA A 26 -7.19 -5.90 -7.53
CA ALA A 26 -8.18 -5.15 -6.75
C ALA A 26 -9.27 -4.52 -7.62
N GLY A 27 -8.93 -4.14 -8.87
CA GLY A 27 -9.86 -3.49 -9.79
C GLY A 27 -9.18 -2.46 -10.69
N CYS A 28 -9.84 -2.06 -11.77
CA CYS A 28 -9.43 -0.96 -12.63
C CYS A 28 -10.41 0.21 -12.52
N THR A 29 -9.91 1.43 -12.71
CA THR A 29 -10.70 2.65 -12.76
C THR A 29 -10.33 3.44 -14.01
N VAL A 30 -11.33 3.82 -14.80
CA VAL A 30 -11.13 4.70 -15.96
C VAL A 30 -11.02 6.14 -15.46
N GLU A 31 -9.89 6.78 -15.74
CA GLU A 31 -9.59 8.14 -15.32
C GLU A 31 -10.08 9.16 -16.35
N SER A 32 -9.87 8.88 -17.65
CA SER A 32 -10.25 9.82 -18.70
C SER A 32 -10.50 9.15 -20.05
N PHE A 33 -11.23 9.89 -20.87
CA PHE A 33 -11.47 9.61 -22.29
C PHE A 33 -10.91 10.77 -23.11
N GLY A 34 -10.21 10.45 -24.20
CA GLY A 34 -9.59 11.44 -25.08
C GLY A 34 -9.83 11.14 -26.56
N PRO A 35 -9.83 12.16 -27.42
CA PRO A 35 -9.86 11.94 -28.86
C PRO A 35 -8.50 11.41 -29.36
N VAL A 36 -8.51 10.59 -30.40
CA VAL A 36 -7.30 10.22 -31.15
C VAL A 36 -7.22 11.09 -32.40
N HIS A 37 -6.11 11.82 -32.58
CA HIS A 37 -5.96 12.72 -33.73
C HIS A 37 -6.04 11.93 -35.05
N GLY A 38 -6.97 12.34 -35.92
CA GLY A 38 -7.07 11.79 -37.28
C GLY A 38 -7.62 10.37 -37.37
N LYS A 39 -8.10 9.79 -36.25
CA LYS A 39 -8.74 8.48 -36.23
C LYS A 39 -10.11 8.56 -35.54
N PRO A 40 -11.11 7.76 -35.94
CA PRO A 40 -12.41 7.70 -35.28
C PRO A 40 -12.36 6.85 -33.98
N TYR A 41 -11.27 6.94 -33.22
CA TYR A 41 -11.05 6.18 -31.98
C TYR A 41 -11.09 7.08 -30.75
N THR A 42 -11.40 6.47 -29.61
CA THR A 42 -11.36 7.12 -28.30
C THR A 42 -10.20 6.53 -27.51
N SER A 43 -9.25 7.37 -27.11
CA SER A 43 -8.22 7.01 -26.15
C SER A 43 -8.83 6.90 -24.76
N ILE A 44 -8.45 5.87 -24.02
CA ILE A 44 -8.93 5.59 -22.67
C ILE A 44 -7.71 5.50 -21.75
N THR A 45 -7.69 6.31 -20.70
CA THR A 45 -6.70 6.18 -19.63
C THR A 45 -7.34 5.46 -18.44
N SER A 46 -6.74 4.36 -18.00
CA SER A 46 -7.24 3.59 -16.86
C SER A 46 -6.12 3.19 -15.91
N VAL A 47 -6.43 3.15 -14.62
CA VAL A 47 -5.52 2.75 -13.55
C VAL A 47 -6.02 1.46 -12.93
N CYS A 48 -5.23 0.40 -13.05
CA CYS A 48 -5.49 -0.90 -12.43
C CYS A 48 -4.68 -1.03 -11.14
N LYS A 49 -5.36 -1.40 -10.06
CA LYS A 49 -4.78 -1.58 -8.74
C LYS A 49 -4.57 -3.06 -8.47
N PHE A 50 -3.38 -3.37 -7.98
CA PHE A 50 -3.02 -4.70 -7.53
C PHE A 50 -2.61 -4.65 -6.06
N THR A 51 -3.16 -5.55 -5.24
CA THR A 51 -2.73 -5.78 -3.87
C THR A 51 -1.33 -6.36 -3.87
N ARG A 52 -0.45 -5.86 -3.01
CA ARG A 52 0.84 -6.48 -2.79
C ARG A 52 0.62 -7.73 -1.97
N ASP A 53 1.01 -8.89 -2.49
CA ASP A 53 1.17 -10.06 -1.64
C ASP A 53 2.49 -9.92 -0.87
N PRO A 54 2.46 -10.05 0.47
CA PRO A 54 3.66 -9.98 1.31
C PRO A 54 4.75 -10.98 0.93
N PHE A 55 4.41 -12.04 0.18
CA PHE A 55 5.34 -13.05 -0.34
C PHE A 55 5.62 -12.92 -1.84
N SER A 56 4.90 -12.03 -2.54
CA SER A 56 5.07 -11.83 -3.98
C SER A 56 6.26 -10.91 -4.28
N ARG A 57 7.02 -11.27 -5.32
CA ARG A 57 7.98 -10.36 -5.95
C ARG A 57 7.21 -9.13 -6.42
N THR A 58 7.84 -7.95 -6.37
CA THR A 58 7.29 -6.71 -6.97
C THR A 58 6.69 -7.02 -8.34
N LEU A 59 5.37 -6.80 -8.50
CA LEU A 59 4.66 -7.03 -9.76
C LEU A 59 5.38 -6.28 -10.88
N GLN A 60 5.97 -7.03 -11.81
CA GLN A 60 6.76 -6.44 -12.88
C GLN A 60 5.82 -5.95 -13.98
N LYS A 61 6.08 -4.75 -14.52
CA LYS A 61 5.35 -4.16 -15.66
C LYS A 61 5.24 -5.15 -16.84
N GLN A 62 6.29 -5.93 -17.07
CA GLN A 62 6.33 -6.96 -18.11
C GLN A 62 5.24 -8.02 -17.91
N GLU A 63 5.05 -8.51 -16.68
CA GLU A 63 4.09 -9.56 -16.38
C GLU A 63 2.65 -9.06 -16.59
N VAL A 64 2.37 -7.81 -16.19
CA VAL A 64 1.06 -7.18 -16.43
C VAL A 64 0.82 -6.98 -17.92
N ASN A 65 1.85 -6.55 -18.66
CA ASN A 65 1.78 -6.35 -20.10
C ASN A 65 1.51 -7.66 -20.84
N GLU A 66 2.28 -8.72 -20.56
CA GLU A 66 2.12 -10.06 -21.15
C GLU A 66 0.73 -10.63 -20.86
N GLU A 67 0.27 -10.48 -19.62
CA GLU A 67 -1.02 -11.04 -19.24
C GLU A 67 -2.18 -10.25 -19.84
N LEU A 68 -2.06 -8.93 -19.92
CA LEU A 68 -3.01 -8.08 -20.61
C LEU A 68 -3.02 -8.37 -22.11
N GLN A 69 -1.86 -8.57 -22.74
CA GLN A 69 -1.74 -8.96 -24.15
C GLN A 69 -2.49 -10.26 -24.42
N ARG A 70 -2.31 -11.27 -23.55
CA ARG A 70 -3.01 -12.55 -23.64
C ARG A 70 -4.52 -12.40 -23.50
N LEU A 71 -4.98 -11.55 -22.59
CA LEU A 71 -6.40 -11.34 -22.31
C LEU A 71 -7.10 -10.49 -23.38
N THR A 72 -6.33 -9.73 -24.17
CA THR A 72 -6.85 -8.79 -25.18
C THR A 72 -6.59 -9.23 -26.62
N ASP A 73 -6.29 -10.52 -26.83
CA ASP A 73 -6.00 -11.10 -28.15
C ASP A 73 -4.91 -10.28 -28.88
N GLY A 74 -3.81 -9.99 -28.18
CA GLY A 74 -2.71 -9.20 -28.73
C GLY A 74 -2.96 -7.69 -28.74
N PHE A 75 -3.71 -7.15 -27.79
CA PHE A 75 -4.13 -5.73 -27.76
C PHE A 75 -5.06 -5.32 -28.91
N THR A 76 -5.79 -6.28 -29.48
CA THR A 76 -6.76 -6.01 -30.55
C THR A 76 -8.18 -5.89 -30.02
N LYS A 77 -8.49 -6.44 -28.84
CA LYS A 77 -9.84 -6.45 -28.27
C LYS A 77 -9.84 -6.28 -26.76
N LEU A 78 -10.76 -5.47 -26.25
CA LEU A 78 -11.06 -5.39 -24.83
C LEU A 78 -12.48 -5.92 -24.59
N GLY A 79 -12.55 -7.18 -24.16
CA GLY A 79 -13.82 -7.89 -24.05
C GLY A 79 -14.44 -8.21 -25.42
N PRO A 80 -15.75 -8.51 -25.48
CA PRO A 80 -16.42 -8.90 -26.72
C PRO A 80 -16.84 -7.72 -27.60
N THR A 81 -16.76 -6.48 -27.11
CA THR A 81 -17.42 -5.32 -27.75
C THR A 81 -16.48 -4.18 -28.14
N TYR A 82 -15.28 -4.08 -27.56
CA TYR A 82 -14.37 -2.98 -27.84
C TYR A 82 -13.17 -3.49 -28.63
N GLU A 83 -12.92 -2.87 -29.77
CA GLU A 83 -11.69 -3.06 -30.53
C GLU A 83 -10.64 -2.08 -30.02
N LEU A 84 -9.44 -2.59 -29.84
CA LEU A 84 -8.25 -1.84 -29.50
C LEU A 84 -7.34 -1.81 -30.74
N ASP A 85 -6.61 -0.71 -30.89
CA ASP A 85 -5.54 -0.61 -31.88
C ASP A 85 -4.27 -1.18 -31.23
N GLU A 86 -3.56 -2.08 -31.94
CA GLU A 86 -2.41 -2.86 -31.43
C GLU A 86 -1.32 -1.99 -30.77
N GLN A 87 -1.24 -0.71 -31.13
CA GLN A 87 -0.22 0.22 -30.65
C GLN A 87 -0.73 1.17 -29.54
N SER A 88 -2.00 1.07 -29.16
CA SER A 88 -2.66 2.05 -28.29
C SER A 88 -2.59 1.73 -26.80
N LEU A 89 -2.14 0.53 -26.43
CA LEU A 89 -2.09 0.12 -25.02
C LEU A 89 -0.66 0.20 -24.47
N VAL A 90 -0.38 1.29 -23.76
CA VAL A 90 0.88 1.51 -23.06
C VAL A 90 0.64 1.30 -21.57
N VAL A 91 1.33 0.33 -20.98
CA VAL A 91 1.37 0.16 -19.53
C VAL A 91 2.44 1.12 -18.99
N GLU A 92 2.01 2.21 -18.36
CA GLU A 92 2.90 3.14 -17.66
C GLU A 92 3.43 2.53 -16.36
N ASP A 93 4.47 3.17 -15.79
CA ASP A 93 5.17 2.62 -14.63
C ASP A 93 4.30 2.54 -13.37
N TYR A 94 4.54 1.50 -12.58
CA TYR A 94 3.82 1.22 -11.35
C TYR A 94 4.15 2.27 -10.28
N SER A 95 3.17 3.09 -9.90
CA SER A 95 3.23 3.84 -8.65
C SER A 95 3.14 2.86 -7.50
N SER A 96 4.29 2.48 -6.98
CA SER A 96 4.38 1.69 -5.77
C SER A 96 3.72 2.48 -4.64
N LEU A 97 2.52 2.08 -4.22
CA LEU A 97 1.83 2.69 -3.08
C LEU A 97 2.65 2.40 -1.82
N THR A 98 3.66 3.22 -1.54
CA THR A 98 4.49 3.16 -0.32
C THR A 98 3.66 3.50 0.95
N THR A 99 2.37 3.76 0.79
CA THR A 99 1.42 4.17 1.84
C THR A 99 1.15 3.07 2.86
N ALA A 100 1.10 1.79 2.48
CA ALA A 100 0.85 0.69 3.45
C ALA A 100 2.07 0.37 4.34
N GLU A 101 3.29 0.57 3.82
CA GLU A 101 4.51 0.41 4.61
C GLU A 101 4.74 1.60 5.56
N GLN A 102 4.32 2.80 5.13
CA GLN A 102 4.30 3.99 5.98
C GLN A 102 3.27 3.89 7.11
N ASP A 103 2.08 3.35 6.85
CA ASP A 103 1.01 3.21 7.87
C ASP A 103 1.36 2.16 8.94
N SER A 104 1.95 1.04 8.51
CA SER A 104 2.45 -0.01 9.41
C SER A 104 3.64 0.47 10.25
N LYS A 105 4.66 1.10 9.65
CA LYS A 105 5.81 1.65 10.40
C LYS A 105 5.41 2.81 11.32
N ARG A 106 4.47 3.66 10.89
CA ARG A 106 3.95 4.77 11.71
C ARG A 106 3.21 4.25 12.94
N SER A 107 2.42 3.19 12.78
CA SER A 107 1.72 2.55 13.89
C SER A 107 2.70 1.90 14.87
N GLU A 108 3.70 1.13 14.38
CA GLU A 108 4.72 0.54 15.25
C GLU A 108 5.50 1.59 16.06
N LEU A 109 5.98 2.67 15.42
CA LEU A 109 6.72 3.74 16.10
C LEU A 109 5.90 4.41 17.22
N GLN A 110 4.58 4.54 17.03
CA GLN A 110 3.70 5.09 18.06
C GLN A 110 3.59 4.19 19.30
N PHE A 111 3.57 2.86 19.14
CA PHE A 111 3.58 1.94 20.29
C PHE A 111 4.90 1.98 21.06
N TRP A 112 6.03 1.93 20.37
CA TRP A 112 7.35 2.00 21.00
C TRP A 112 7.57 3.32 21.76
N ALA A 113 7.07 4.45 21.23
CA ALA A 113 7.14 5.74 21.91
C ALA A 113 6.38 5.74 23.25
N ILE A 114 5.19 5.14 23.30
CA ILE A 114 4.39 5.02 24.54
C ILE A 114 5.12 4.16 25.57
N ILE A 115 5.67 3.01 25.16
CA ILE A 115 6.41 2.11 26.04
C ILE A 115 7.61 2.83 26.66
N LEU A 116 8.38 3.58 25.85
CA LEU A 116 9.53 4.34 26.35
C LEU A 116 9.12 5.41 27.37
N ILE A 117 8.05 6.18 27.10
CA ILE A 117 7.54 7.19 28.04
C ILE A 117 7.14 6.55 29.37
N CYS A 118 6.44 5.42 29.34
CA CYS A 118 6.05 4.67 30.54
C CYS A 118 7.28 4.21 31.34
N ILE A 119 8.31 3.70 30.67
CA ILE A 119 9.56 3.26 31.32
C ILE A 119 10.26 4.44 32.00
N PHE A 120 10.40 5.59 31.33
CA PHE A 120 11.03 6.77 31.93
C PHE A 120 10.27 7.27 33.16
N ALA A 121 8.93 7.31 33.10
CA ALA A 121 8.11 7.71 34.23
C ALA A 121 8.25 6.75 35.42
N LEU A 122 8.24 5.43 35.17
CA LEU A 122 8.41 4.41 36.20
C LEU A 122 9.81 4.45 36.84
N LEU A 123 10.87 4.54 36.04
CA LEU A 123 12.24 4.64 36.54
C LEU A 123 12.45 5.91 37.36
N GLY A 124 11.90 7.05 36.92
CA GLY A 124 11.96 8.30 37.67
C GLY A 124 11.21 8.21 39.01
N PHE A 125 10.03 7.60 39.03
CA PHE A 125 9.26 7.40 40.25
C PHE A 125 9.99 6.47 41.23
N ILE A 126 10.54 5.35 40.75
CA ILE A 126 11.33 4.42 41.56
C ILE A 126 12.56 5.12 42.13
N LEU A 127 13.30 5.89 41.32
CA LEU A 127 14.47 6.64 41.76
C LEU A 127 14.10 7.68 42.81
N LEU A 128 12.99 8.41 42.62
CA LEU A 128 12.49 9.37 43.60
C LEU A 128 12.15 8.70 44.93
N LEU A 129 11.46 7.56 44.91
CA LEU A 129 11.17 6.79 46.12
C LEU A 129 12.46 6.35 46.81
N LEU A 130 13.44 5.81 46.07
CA LEU A 130 14.74 5.41 46.62
C LEU A 130 15.47 6.59 47.26
N LEU A 131 15.48 7.76 46.62
CA LEU A 131 16.06 8.98 47.17
C LEU A 131 15.31 9.44 48.43
N CYS A 132 13.98 9.41 48.43
CA CYS A 132 13.18 9.71 49.62
C CYS A 132 13.48 8.74 50.76
N PHE A 133 13.64 7.44 50.49
CA PHE A 133 14.06 6.44 51.47
C PHE A 133 15.47 6.72 51.98
N LEU A 134 16.43 7.05 51.11
CA LEU A 134 17.81 7.40 51.49
C LEU A 134 17.89 8.66 52.36
N VAL A 135 17.10 9.69 52.02
CA VAL A 135 17.05 10.96 52.75
C VAL A 135 16.26 10.85 54.05
N SER A 136 15.23 10.00 54.10
CA SER A 136 14.44 9.73 55.31
C SER A 136 15.09 8.68 56.22
N CYS A 137 16.01 7.86 55.68
CA CYS A 137 16.89 6.97 56.44
C CYS A 137 18.35 7.48 56.48
N PRO A 138 18.67 8.66 57.03
CA PRO A 138 20.05 8.96 57.37
C PRO A 138 20.48 8.30 58.70
N PHE A 139 19.64 7.45 59.32
CA PHE A 139 19.88 6.93 60.68
C PHE A 139 19.58 5.44 60.90
N ALA A 140 19.87 4.58 59.91
CA ALA A 140 19.80 3.12 60.11
C ALA A 140 21.07 2.34 59.76
N LEU A 141 22.19 3.03 59.45
CA LEU A 141 23.46 2.34 59.25
C LEU A 141 24.67 3.15 59.75
N ILE A 142 24.71 3.42 61.04
CA ILE A 142 25.96 3.49 61.78
C ILE A 142 25.88 2.47 62.91
N PRO A 143 26.34 1.23 62.72
CA PRO A 143 26.64 0.35 63.84
C PRO A 143 28.00 0.78 64.39
N HIS A 144 28.05 1.79 65.26
CA HIS A 144 29.27 2.09 66.01
C HIS A 144 29.17 1.51 67.41
N PHE A 145 29.63 0.27 67.52
CA PHE A 145 30.09 -0.34 68.77
C PHE A 145 31.43 0.32 69.17
N TRP A 146 31.69 0.41 70.49
CA TRP A 146 32.78 1.13 71.22
C TRP A 146 32.56 2.64 71.41
N LEU A 147 32.51 3.22 72.63
CA LEU A 147 32.95 2.82 73.98
C LEU A 147 31.93 3.29 75.04
#